data_AF-A0A8H9M009-F1
#
_entry.id   AF-A0A8H9M009-F1
#
_cell.length_a   1.000
_cell.length_b   1.000
_cell.length_c   1.000
_cell.angle_alpha   90.00
_cell.angle_beta   90.00
_cell.angle_gamma   90.00
#
_symmetry.space_group_name_H-M   'P 1'
#
loop_
_entity.id
_entity.type
_entity.pdbx_description
1 polymer ?
#
loop_
_entity_poly.entity_id
_entity_poly.type
_entity_poly.pdbx_seq_one_letter_code
_entity_poly.pdbx_strand_id
1 'polypeptide(L)'
;MFRFSFASLFLFIFTLNVHAKSPSKMETLAMEYAQVVGQIELVNVAFDEMKTRCETQITQDAKFLPEVDYLLRKNMDYGFSEFVDWMEGAAETQTLATQMVNQVLEDHGGCDATALSHWFNYLTESNTQNLAFLQQNQLLFGLPKVTRSEHDIRQAFKRKINDYKTLPYQEIRDLASALDHGSYRYSLLSLSQSIRKDSATAQTMWQFAIDEFNQPEAYYALGKSLKMDEKARALNAFEQSAQMGYHRAGTWLGTYYACHQDMKHAAYWLDKAKEHGADPDYIDDIYAEIHELGMPTNCVNGWVY
;
A
#
# COMPACT_ATOMS: atom_id res chain seq x y z
N MET A 1 -19.28 16.71 -18.00
CA MET A 1 -19.75 18.11 -17.81
C MET A 1 -20.01 18.33 -16.33
N PHE A 2 -19.03 18.88 -15.62
CA PHE A 2 -19.15 19.87 -14.55
C PHE A 2 -17.72 20.41 -14.41
N ARG A 3 -17.51 21.66 -14.83
CA ARG A 3 -16.22 22.36 -14.76
C ARG A 3 -16.32 23.30 -13.56
N PHE A 4 -15.46 23.11 -12.57
CA PHE A 4 -15.29 24.09 -11.50
C PHE A 4 -14.10 24.98 -11.86
N SER A 5 -14.38 26.20 -12.32
CA SER A 5 -13.40 27.28 -12.37
C SER A 5 -13.56 28.09 -11.10
N PHE A 6 -12.54 28.09 -10.23
CA PHE A 6 -12.48 29.02 -9.10
C PHE A 6 -11.90 30.34 -9.58
N ALA A 7 -12.76 31.33 -9.78
CA ALA A 7 -12.37 32.73 -9.89
C ALA A 7 -12.99 33.49 -8.72
N SER A 8 -12.15 33.93 -7.79
CA SER A 8 -12.52 34.86 -6.71
C SER A 8 -12.91 36.21 -7.29
N LEU A 9 -14.12 36.73 -6.99
CA LEU A 9 -14.32 38.13 -6.62
C LEU A 9 -15.75 38.43 -6.11
N PHE A 10 -15.80 39.15 -4.99
CA PHE A 10 -16.87 39.98 -4.42
C PHE A 10 -18.19 39.37 -3.92
N LEU A 11 -18.41 39.58 -2.61
CA LEU A 11 -19.69 39.55 -1.93
C LEU A 11 -20.74 40.39 -2.69
N PHE A 12 -21.67 39.69 -3.33
CA PHE A 12 -23.05 40.14 -3.45
C PHE A 12 -23.93 38.98 -2.97
N ILE A 13 -24.51 39.14 -1.78
CA ILE A 13 -25.46 38.19 -1.21
C ILE A 13 -26.75 38.29 -2.03
N PHE A 14 -26.81 37.56 -3.14
CA PHE A 14 -28.07 37.07 -3.67
C PHE A 14 -28.34 35.74 -2.98
N THR A 15 -29.28 35.75 -2.02
CA THR A 15 -29.87 34.53 -1.47
C THR A 15 -30.74 33.87 -2.54
N LEU A 16 -30.10 33.25 -3.54
CA LEU A 16 -30.73 32.19 -4.29
C LEU A 16 -30.69 30.96 -3.38
N ASN A 17 -31.83 30.62 -2.80
CA ASN A 17 -32.07 29.32 -2.17
C ASN A 17 -31.99 28.23 -3.25
N VAL A 18 -30.79 27.95 -3.74
CA VAL A 18 -30.49 26.68 -4.37
C VAL A 18 -30.59 25.68 -3.21
N HIS A 19 -31.65 24.87 -3.23
CA HIS A 19 -31.70 23.68 -2.41
C HIS A 19 -30.62 22.73 -2.93
N ALA A 20 -29.36 23.00 -2.56
CA ALA A 20 -28.27 22.09 -2.81
C ALA A 20 -28.62 20.83 -2.03
N LYS A 21 -29.02 19.79 -2.77
CA LYS A 21 -29.23 18.47 -2.21
C LYS A 21 -27.94 18.09 -1.48
N SER A 22 -28.06 17.63 -0.23
CA SER A 22 -26.89 17.18 0.54
C SER A 22 -26.09 16.18 -0.32
N PRO A 23 -24.75 16.29 -0.37
CA PRO A 23 -23.93 15.34 -1.11
C PRO A 23 -24.27 13.90 -0.74
N SER A 24 -24.30 13.03 -1.74
CA SER A 24 -24.34 11.59 -1.54
C SER A 24 -23.04 11.13 -0.88
N LYS A 25 -23.05 9.92 -0.29
CA LYS A 25 -21.84 9.34 0.31
C LYS A 25 -20.65 9.28 -0.66
N MET A 26 -20.91 9.01 -1.95
CA MET A 26 -19.86 8.95 -2.96
C MET A 26 -19.33 10.34 -3.32
N GLU A 27 -20.19 11.36 -3.36
CA GLU A 27 -19.76 12.75 -3.57
C GLU A 27 -18.96 13.26 -2.37
N THR A 28 -19.37 12.94 -1.14
CA THR A 28 -18.58 13.23 0.07
C THR A 28 -17.21 12.56 -0.01
N LEU A 29 -17.15 11.27 -0.35
CA LEU A 29 -15.89 10.55 -0.48
C LEU A 29 -14.99 11.16 -1.57
N ALA A 30 -15.56 11.55 -2.71
CA ALA A 30 -14.81 12.23 -3.78
C ALA A 30 -14.23 13.56 -3.31
N MET A 31 -14.97 14.34 -2.53
CA MET A 31 -14.50 15.59 -1.92
C MET A 31 -13.37 15.33 -0.92
N GLU A 32 -13.49 14.29 -0.09
CA GLU A 32 -12.46 13.89 0.88
C GLU A 32 -11.16 13.48 0.16
N TYR A 33 -11.24 12.66 -0.89
CA TYR A 33 -10.08 12.32 -1.72
C TYR A 33 -9.44 13.55 -2.36
N ALA A 34 -10.24 14.46 -2.94
CA ALA A 34 -9.74 15.68 -3.53
C ALA A 34 -9.03 16.58 -2.51
N GLN A 35 -9.60 16.70 -1.30
CA GLN A 35 -9.00 17.45 -0.21
C GLN A 35 -7.68 16.82 0.24
N VAL A 36 -7.66 15.52 0.49
CA VAL A 36 -6.48 14.78 0.96
C VAL A 36 -5.35 14.86 -0.06
N VAL A 37 -5.62 14.57 -1.33
CA VAL A 37 -4.60 14.61 -2.38
C VAL A 37 -4.12 16.04 -2.63
N GLY A 38 -5.02 17.03 -2.63
CA GLY A 38 -4.67 18.44 -2.78
C GLY A 38 -3.80 18.95 -1.63
N GLN A 39 -4.06 18.54 -0.39
CA GLN A 39 -3.22 18.88 0.76
C GLN A 39 -1.83 18.24 0.67
N ILE A 40 -1.75 16.96 0.28
CA ILE A 40 -0.47 16.29 0.06
C ILE A 40 0.36 17.02 -0.98
N GLU A 41 -0.24 17.36 -2.12
CA GLU A 41 0.43 18.08 -3.20
C GLU A 41 0.88 19.49 -2.75
N LEU A 42 0.02 20.22 -2.06
CA LEU A 42 0.36 21.54 -1.51
C LEU A 42 1.57 21.49 -0.57
N VAL A 43 1.61 20.50 0.33
CA VAL A 43 2.76 20.31 1.22
C VAL A 43 4.02 19.94 0.44
N ASN A 44 3.91 19.06 -0.55
CA ASN A 44 5.04 18.65 -1.37
C ASN A 44 5.66 19.83 -2.13
N VAL A 45 4.84 20.63 -2.80
CA VAL A 45 5.29 21.85 -3.49
C VAL A 45 5.87 22.88 -2.52
N ALA A 46 5.25 23.07 -1.35
CA ALA A 46 5.77 23.98 -0.33
C ALA A 46 7.13 23.54 0.23
N PHE A 47 7.35 22.23 0.39
CA PHE A 47 8.64 21.68 0.81
C PHE A 47 9.74 21.92 -0.23
N ASP A 48 9.45 21.67 -1.51
CA ASP A 48 10.42 21.90 -2.59
C ASP A 48 10.78 23.39 -2.73
N GLU A 49 9.80 24.28 -2.58
CA GLU A 49 10.02 25.72 -2.60
C GLU A 49 10.83 26.19 -1.38
N MET A 50 10.49 25.73 -0.18
CA MET A 50 11.25 26.05 1.03
C MET A 50 12.69 25.55 0.95
N LYS A 51 12.88 24.32 0.46
CA LYS A 51 14.19 23.72 0.21
C LYS A 51 15.04 24.57 -0.72
N THR A 52 14.44 25.03 -1.82
CA THR A 52 15.12 25.87 -2.81
C THR A 52 15.53 27.22 -2.23
N ARG A 53 14.67 27.86 -1.43
CA ARG A 53 14.91 29.19 -0.88
C ARG A 53 15.89 29.22 0.30
N CYS A 54 15.86 28.19 1.14
CA CYS A 54 16.64 28.14 2.37
C CYS A 54 17.82 27.14 2.32
N GLU A 55 18.06 26.52 1.17
CA GLU A 55 19.15 25.54 0.95
C GLU A 55 19.17 24.41 2.00
N THR A 56 18.00 24.07 2.54
CA THR A 56 17.87 23.08 3.61
C THR A 56 17.91 21.64 3.07
N GLN A 57 18.28 20.69 3.92
CA GLN A 57 18.27 19.25 3.61
C GLN A 57 17.03 18.56 4.18
N ILE A 58 16.03 19.31 4.68
CA ILE A 58 14.81 18.71 5.22
C ILE A 58 14.02 18.08 4.06
N THR A 59 13.74 16.79 4.20
CA THR A 59 12.98 16.00 3.23
C THR A 59 11.98 15.12 3.96
N GLN A 60 10.84 14.88 3.33
CA GLN A 60 9.92 13.84 3.78
C GLN A 60 10.54 12.45 3.61
N ASP A 61 9.99 11.44 4.30
CA ASP A 61 10.32 10.04 4.02
C ASP A 61 10.18 9.76 2.53
N ALA A 62 11.24 9.24 1.91
CA ALA A 62 11.29 8.94 0.48
C ALA A 62 10.22 7.91 0.05
N LYS A 63 9.68 7.12 0.98
CA LYS A 63 8.61 6.15 0.71
C LYS A 63 7.20 6.77 0.76
N PHE A 64 7.03 7.99 1.27
CA PHE A 64 5.72 8.60 1.46
C PHE A 64 4.93 8.78 0.16
N LEU A 65 5.49 9.49 -0.83
CA LEU A 65 4.80 9.69 -2.11
C LEU A 65 4.60 8.38 -2.89
N PRO A 66 5.56 7.44 -2.92
CA PRO A 66 5.31 6.09 -3.44
C PRO A 66 4.13 5.36 -2.77
N GLU A 67 3.96 5.53 -1.45
CA GLU A 67 2.82 4.95 -0.73
C GLU A 67 1.49 5.61 -1.10
N VAL A 68 1.46 6.94 -1.17
CA VAL A 68 0.29 7.69 -1.63
C VAL A 68 -0.09 7.26 -3.04
N ASP A 69 0.85 7.21 -3.99
CA ASP A 69 0.61 6.75 -5.35
C ASP A 69 0.05 5.32 -5.39
N TYR A 70 0.64 4.41 -4.61
CA TYR A 70 0.16 3.04 -4.51
C TYR A 70 -1.29 2.98 -4.01
N LEU A 71 -1.61 3.64 -2.91
CA LEU A 71 -2.95 3.62 -2.32
C LEU A 71 -3.99 4.24 -3.27
N LEU A 72 -3.68 5.36 -3.92
CA LEU A 72 -4.59 5.96 -4.90
C LEU A 72 -4.85 5.01 -6.08
N ARG A 73 -3.82 4.34 -6.60
CA ARG A 73 -4.02 3.36 -7.68
C ARG A 73 -4.93 2.24 -7.24
N LYS A 74 -4.79 1.76 -6.00
CA LYS A 74 -5.62 0.67 -5.47
C LYS A 74 -7.04 1.10 -5.12
N ASN A 75 -7.24 2.33 -4.67
CA ASN A 75 -8.53 2.80 -4.17
C ASN A 75 -9.40 3.45 -5.24
N MET A 76 -8.80 4.09 -6.24
CA MET A 76 -9.55 4.93 -7.19
C MET A 76 -9.05 4.84 -8.64
N ASP A 77 -8.11 3.95 -8.94
CA ASP A 77 -7.55 3.71 -10.28
C ASP A 77 -6.67 4.83 -10.86
N TYR A 78 -6.32 5.85 -10.07
CA TYR A 78 -5.42 6.94 -10.44
C TYR A 78 -4.10 6.84 -9.67
N GLY A 79 -2.97 7.09 -10.33
CA GLY A 79 -1.72 7.47 -9.67
C GLY A 79 -1.80 8.89 -9.12
N PHE A 80 -0.85 9.24 -8.26
CA PHE A 80 -0.84 10.55 -7.60
C PHE A 80 -0.81 11.71 -8.61
N SER A 81 0.18 11.72 -9.51
CA SER A 81 0.30 12.76 -10.53
C SER A 81 -0.88 12.79 -11.50
N GLU A 82 -1.39 11.60 -11.90
CA GLU A 82 -2.56 11.50 -12.77
C GLU A 82 -3.79 12.17 -12.16
N PHE A 83 -3.97 12.04 -10.83
CA PHE A 83 -5.09 12.66 -10.12
C PHE A 83 -4.89 14.17 -9.95
N VAL A 84 -3.68 14.61 -9.60
CA VAL A 84 -3.34 16.04 -9.50
C VAL A 84 -3.56 16.74 -10.85
N ASP A 85 -3.11 16.13 -11.95
CA ASP A 85 -3.30 16.65 -13.30
C ASP A 85 -4.79 16.73 -13.67
N TRP A 86 -5.57 15.70 -13.31
CA TRP A 86 -7.00 15.66 -13.56
C TRP A 86 -7.78 16.75 -12.81
N MET A 87 -7.32 17.14 -11.62
CA MET A 87 -7.92 18.23 -10.84
C MET A 87 -7.66 19.62 -11.44
N GLU A 88 -6.73 19.75 -12.39
CA GLU A 88 -6.35 21.01 -13.07
C GLU A 88 -5.92 22.14 -12.12
N GLY A 89 -5.49 21.83 -10.88
CA GLY A 89 -5.23 22.80 -9.81
C GLY A 89 -3.76 23.14 -9.55
N ALA A 90 -2.86 22.78 -10.47
CA ALA A 90 -1.41 22.90 -10.26
C ALA A 90 -0.95 24.36 -10.06
N ALA A 91 -1.52 25.30 -10.82
CA ALA A 91 -1.16 26.72 -10.74
C ALA A 91 -1.61 27.37 -9.42
N GLU A 92 -2.82 27.02 -8.97
CA GLU A 92 -3.37 27.43 -7.68
C GLU A 92 -2.56 26.85 -6.53
N THR A 93 -2.19 25.57 -6.63
CA THR A 93 -1.34 24.88 -5.64
C THR A 93 0.02 25.57 -5.53
N GLN A 94 0.67 25.87 -6.65
CA GLN A 94 1.94 26.61 -6.64
C GLN A 94 1.79 27.99 -5.98
N THR A 95 0.72 28.71 -6.29
CA THR A 95 0.46 30.04 -5.71
C THR A 95 0.27 29.94 -4.19
N LEU A 96 -0.51 28.97 -3.72
CA LEU A 96 -0.73 28.73 -2.29
C LEU A 96 0.54 28.29 -1.57
N ALA A 97 1.33 27.40 -2.17
CA ALA A 97 2.61 26.96 -1.63
C ALA A 97 3.58 28.15 -1.45
N THR A 98 3.69 29.00 -2.47
CA THR A 98 4.51 30.21 -2.42
C THR A 98 4.06 31.17 -1.32
N GLN A 99 2.75 31.36 -1.15
CA GLN A 99 2.21 32.19 -0.07
C GLN A 99 2.51 31.60 1.31
N MET A 100 2.33 30.28 1.48
CA MET A 100 2.65 29.59 2.73
C MET A 100 4.13 29.74 3.08
N VAL A 101 5.04 29.55 2.12
CA VAL A 101 6.48 29.70 2.33
C VAL A 101 6.86 31.15 2.64
N ASN A 102 6.31 32.14 1.90
CA ASN A 102 6.56 33.55 2.18
C ASN A 102 6.15 33.92 3.61
N GLN A 103 4.96 33.51 4.05
CA GLN A 103 4.45 33.81 5.38
C GLN A 103 5.38 33.28 6.48
N VAL A 104 5.86 32.03 6.36
CA VAL A 104 6.78 31.43 7.33
C VAL A 104 8.10 32.20 7.39
N LEU A 105 8.65 32.59 6.23
CA LEU A 105 9.91 33.34 6.19
C LEU A 105 9.74 34.75 6.76
N GLU A 106 8.62 35.42 6.49
CA GLU A 106 8.32 36.75 7.02
C GLU A 106 8.14 36.74 8.55
N ASP A 107 7.40 35.77 9.09
CA ASP A 107 7.11 35.67 10.52
C ASP A 107 8.35 35.32 11.36
N HIS A 108 9.34 34.66 10.77
CA HIS A 108 10.53 34.17 11.46
C HIS A 108 11.83 34.89 11.06
N GLY A 109 11.74 35.95 10.24
CA GLY A 109 12.90 36.77 9.88
C GLY A 109 13.88 36.08 8.91
N GLY A 110 13.38 35.16 8.08
CA GLY A 110 14.14 34.42 7.08
C GLY A 110 14.23 32.92 7.39
N CYS A 111 15.34 32.30 7.00
CA CYS A 111 15.56 30.85 7.09
C CYS A 111 16.05 30.42 8.48
N ASP A 112 15.26 30.70 9.53
CA ASP A 112 15.57 30.23 10.89
C ASP A 112 15.41 28.70 10.99
N ALA A 113 16.48 27.99 11.36
CA ALA A 113 16.50 26.54 11.37
C ALA A 113 15.47 25.91 12.33
N THR A 114 15.17 26.58 13.46
CA THR A 114 14.25 26.05 14.47
C THR A 114 12.81 26.20 13.99
N ALA A 115 12.45 27.40 13.50
CA ALA A 115 11.15 27.67 12.91
C ALA A 115 10.87 26.76 11.72
N LEU A 116 11.84 26.59 10.82
CA LEU A 116 11.72 25.68 9.69
C LEU A 116 11.47 24.25 10.19
N SER A 117 12.29 23.74 11.12
CA SER A 117 12.08 22.38 11.64
C SER A 117 10.70 22.19 12.26
N HIS A 118 10.17 23.17 12.99
CA HIS A 118 8.82 23.10 13.55
C HIS A 118 7.75 23.08 12.46
N TRP A 119 7.88 23.94 11.45
CA TRP A 119 6.95 24.00 10.32
C TRP A 119 6.94 22.69 9.51
N PHE A 120 8.13 22.15 9.20
CA PHE A 120 8.27 20.86 8.52
C PHE A 120 7.63 19.72 9.32
N ASN A 121 7.83 19.67 10.64
CA ASN A 121 7.23 18.65 11.50
C ASN A 121 5.70 18.75 11.50
N TYR A 122 5.15 19.97 11.60
CA TYR A 122 3.70 20.19 11.55
C TYR A 122 3.08 19.71 10.24
N LEU A 123 3.68 20.06 9.09
CA LEU A 123 3.17 19.61 7.79
C LEU A 123 3.35 18.11 7.57
N THR A 124 4.43 17.52 8.09
CA THR A 124 4.64 16.06 8.06
C THR A 124 3.58 15.32 8.88
N GLU A 125 3.20 15.86 10.05
CA GLU A 125 2.10 15.31 10.86
C GLU A 125 0.76 15.39 10.12
N SER A 126 0.48 16.52 9.46
CA SER A 126 -0.70 16.66 8.59
C SER A 126 -0.71 15.61 7.47
N ASN A 127 0.42 15.39 6.80
CA ASN A 127 0.55 14.36 5.77
C ASN A 127 0.37 12.94 6.32
N THR A 128 0.74 12.70 7.58
CA THR A 128 0.51 11.40 8.24
C THR A 128 -1.00 11.13 8.41
N GLN A 129 -1.79 12.14 8.76
CA GLN A 129 -3.25 12.02 8.86
C GLN A 129 -3.89 11.77 7.48
N ASN A 130 -3.40 12.46 6.45
CA ASN A 130 -3.82 12.26 5.07
C ASN A 130 -3.50 10.84 4.57
N LEU A 131 -2.32 10.32 4.89
CA LEU A 131 -1.97 8.94 4.56
C LEU A 131 -2.87 7.93 5.29
N ALA A 132 -3.17 8.18 6.58
CA ALA A 132 -4.06 7.32 7.35
C ALA A 132 -5.47 7.23 6.76
N PHE A 133 -5.98 8.31 6.14
CA PHE A 133 -7.23 8.26 5.37
C PHE A 133 -7.12 7.30 4.18
N LEU A 134 -6.06 7.42 3.36
CA LEU A 134 -5.86 6.58 2.18
C LEU A 134 -5.71 5.09 2.54
N GLN A 135 -5.10 4.80 3.69
CA GLN A 135 -4.92 3.45 4.23
C GLN A 135 -6.24 2.78 4.68
N GLN A 136 -7.33 3.54 4.84
CA GLN A 136 -8.66 2.96 5.10
C GLN A 136 -9.24 2.21 3.88
N ASN A 137 -8.61 2.33 2.70
CA ASN A 137 -8.96 1.60 1.48
C ASN A 137 -10.42 1.79 1.03
N GLN A 138 -10.98 2.98 1.25
CA GLN A 138 -12.32 3.30 0.78
C GLN A 138 -12.31 3.46 -0.74
N LEU A 139 -13.01 2.57 -1.45
CA LEU A 139 -12.99 2.56 -2.91
C LEU A 139 -13.83 3.69 -3.49
N LEU A 140 -13.22 4.52 -4.34
CA LEU A 140 -13.88 5.60 -5.05
C LEU A 140 -14.09 5.21 -6.51
N PHE A 141 -15.37 5.12 -6.91
CA PHE A 141 -15.80 4.77 -8.26
C PHE A 141 -16.44 5.98 -8.96
N GLY A 142 -16.58 5.89 -10.28
CA GLY A 142 -17.30 6.90 -11.07
C GLY A 142 -16.43 8.04 -11.61
N LEU A 143 -15.13 8.01 -11.33
CA LEU A 143 -14.16 8.89 -11.99
C LEU A 143 -13.96 8.48 -13.46
N PRO A 144 -13.52 9.42 -14.32
CA PRO A 144 -13.16 9.08 -15.70
C PRO A 144 -12.13 7.96 -15.74
N LYS A 145 -12.28 7.02 -16.66
CA LYS A 145 -11.39 5.86 -16.75
C LYS A 145 -10.01 6.27 -17.25
N VAL A 146 -8.96 5.88 -16.52
CA VAL A 146 -7.57 5.93 -17.02
C VAL A 146 -7.29 4.66 -17.83
N THR A 147 -7.10 4.82 -19.14
CA THR A 147 -6.82 3.66 -20.01
C THR A 147 -5.33 3.34 -19.98
N ARG A 148 -4.99 2.11 -19.60
CA ARG A 148 -3.61 1.61 -19.56
C ARG A 148 -3.48 0.40 -20.48
N SER A 149 -2.49 0.40 -21.36
CA SER A 149 -2.22 -0.76 -22.19
C SER A 149 -1.46 -1.82 -21.41
N GLU A 150 -1.52 -3.08 -21.87
CA GLU A 150 -0.70 -4.16 -21.32
C GLU A 150 0.79 -3.82 -21.38
N HIS A 151 1.22 -3.11 -22.42
CA HIS A 151 2.59 -2.63 -22.54
C HIS A 151 2.95 -1.67 -21.40
N ASP A 152 2.09 -0.68 -21.12
CA ASP A 152 2.33 0.33 -20.08
C ASP A 152 2.41 -0.30 -18.69
N ILE A 153 1.50 -1.24 -18.39
CA ILE A 153 1.50 -1.98 -17.12
C ILE A 153 2.82 -2.75 -16.96
N ARG A 154 3.29 -3.43 -18.00
CA ARG A 154 4.55 -4.18 -17.96
C ARG A 154 5.77 -3.28 -17.84
N GLN A 155 5.77 -2.10 -18.46
CA GLN A 155 6.84 -1.11 -18.29
C GLN A 155 6.84 -0.53 -16.88
N ALA A 156 5.68 -0.18 -16.34
CA ALA A 156 5.55 0.27 -14.95
C ALA A 156 6.02 -0.80 -13.96
N PHE A 157 5.63 -2.06 -14.18
CA PHE A 157 6.12 -3.20 -13.41
C PHE A 157 7.65 -3.29 -13.45
N LYS A 158 8.27 -3.29 -14.63
CA LYS A 158 9.73 -3.37 -14.77
C LYS A 158 10.45 -2.22 -14.06
N ARG A 159 9.95 -0.99 -14.18
CA ARG A 159 10.53 0.17 -13.47
C ARG A 159 10.45 -0.02 -11.96
N LYS A 160 9.28 -0.38 -11.44
CA LYS A 160 9.07 -0.60 -10.00
C LYS A 160 9.89 -1.76 -9.45
N ILE A 161 10.17 -2.80 -10.23
CA ILE A 161 11.11 -3.86 -9.85
C ILE A 161 12.54 -3.32 -9.69
N ASN A 162 12.99 -2.39 -10.55
CA ASN A 162 14.33 -1.82 -10.42
C ASN A 162 14.44 -0.90 -9.19
N ASP A 163 13.36 -0.18 -8.87
CA ASP A 163 13.33 0.83 -7.82
C ASP A 163 12.69 0.32 -6.51
N TYR A 164 12.52 -1.00 -6.36
CA TYR A 164 11.67 -1.59 -5.31
C TYR A 164 12.07 -1.21 -3.88
N LYS A 165 13.33 -0.86 -3.64
CA LYS A 165 13.84 -0.48 -2.31
C LYS A 165 13.29 0.85 -1.80
N THR A 166 12.74 1.67 -2.67
CA THR A 166 12.10 2.96 -2.32
C THR A 166 10.59 2.85 -2.23
N LEU A 167 10.03 1.64 -2.42
CA LEU A 167 8.58 1.42 -2.46
C LEU A 167 8.05 1.02 -1.08
N PRO A 168 6.75 1.26 -0.82
CA PRO A 168 6.10 0.78 0.39
C PRO A 168 6.01 -0.76 0.39
N TYR A 169 5.91 -1.33 1.59
CA TYR A 169 5.78 -2.78 1.79
C TYR A 169 4.71 -3.43 0.90
N GLN A 170 3.52 -2.83 0.85
CA GLN A 170 2.39 -3.39 0.09
C GLN A 170 2.69 -3.47 -1.41
N GLU A 171 3.41 -2.50 -1.96
CA GLU A 171 3.78 -2.52 -3.38
C GLU A 171 4.87 -3.56 -3.66
N ILE A 172 5.89 -3.66 -2.80
CA ILE A 172 6.91 -4.71 -2.89
C ILE A 172 6.25 -6.09 -2.86
N ARG A 173 5.26 -6.27 -1.97
CA ARG A 173 4.51 -7.51 -1.87
C ARG A 173 3.78 -7.86 -3.16
N ASP A 174 3.07 -6.90 -3.75
CA ASP A 174 2.34 -7.12 -5.00
C ASP A 174 3.29 -7.43 -6.16
N LEU A 175 4.45 -6.77 -6.21
CA LEU A 175 5.47 -7.01 -7.23
C LEU A 175 6.11 -8.40 -7.10
N ALA A 176 6.53 -8.79 -5.90
CA ALA A 176 7.13 -10.10 -5.66
C ALA A 176 6.11 -11.24 -5.88
N SER A 177 4.86 -11.04 -5.44
CA SER A 177 3.76 -11.96 -5.71
C SER A 177 3.50 -12.13 -7.22
N ALA A 178 3.58 -11.05 -7.99
CA ALA A 178 3.44 -11.13 -9.44
C ALA A 178 4.57 -11.93 -10.11
N LEU A 179 5.79 -11.88 -9.57
CA LEU A 179 6.91 -12.70 -10.05
C LEU A 179 6.75 -14.19 -9.70
N ASP A 180 6.08 -14.53 -8.61
CA ASP A 180 5.77 -15.93 -8.26
C ASP A 180 4.59 -16.47 -9.10
N HIS A 181 3.55 -15.66 -9.30
CA HIS A 181 2.25 -16.11 -9.83
C HIS A 181 2.00 -15.77 -11.30
N GLY A 182 2.67 -14.75 -11.86
CA GLY A 182 2.56 -14.34 -13.25
C GLY A 182 1.45 -13.33 -13.55
N SER A 183 0.81 -12.75 -12.52
CA SER A 183 -0.21 -11.72 -12.67
C SER A 183 0.07 -10.52 -11.77
N TYR A 184 -0.16 -9.31 -12.29
CA TYR A 184 0.12 -8.06 -11.60
C TYR A 184 -1.05 -7.09 -11.72
N ARG A 185 -1.67 -6.77 -10.58
CA ARG A 185 -2.70 -5.74 -10.49
C ARG A 185 -2.02 -4.39 -10.26
N TYR A 186 -1.84 -3.61 -11.31
CA TYR A 186 -1.24 -2.27 -11.21
C TYR A 186 -2.11 -1.29 -10.42
N SER A 187 -3.42 -1.32 -10.65
CA SER A 187 -4.41 -0.43 -10.04
C SER A 187 -5.74 -1.15 -9.85
N LEU A 188 -6.75 -0.46 -9.32
CA LEU A 188 -8.08 -1.00 -9.06
C LEU A 188 -8.66 -1.74 -10.28
N LEU A 189 -8.55 -1.14 -11.47
CA LEU A 189 -9.15 -1.63 -12.70
C LEU A 189 -8.13 -2.12 -13.74
N SER A 190 -6.82 -2.04 -13.46
CA SER A 190 -5.76 -2.46 -14.39
C SER A 190 -5.01 -3.69 -13.88
N LEU A 191 -5.14 -4.80 -14.63
CA LEU A 191 -4.53 -6.10 -14.34
C LEU A 191 -3.77 -6.60 -15.58
N SER A 192 -2.53 -7.01 -15.37
CA SER A 192 -1.77 -7.83 -16.33
C SER A 192 -1.79 -9.29 -15.88
N GLN A 193 -2.00 -10.21 -16.81
CA GLN A 193 -1.89 -11.66 -16.58
C GLN A 193 -0.68 -12.26 -17.35
N SER A 194 0.23 -11.42 -17.84
CA SER A 194 1.33 -11.84 -18.70
C SER A 194 2.73 -11.54 -18.11
N ILE A 195 2.80 -11.42 -16.78
CA ILE A 195 4.08 -11.22 -16.10
C ILE A 195 4.89 -12.52 -16.19
N ARG A 196 6.12 -12.42 -16.70
CA ARG A 196 7.05 -13.54 -16.69
C ARG A 196 7.42 -13.86 -15.25
N LYS A 197 7.21 -15.11 -14.85
CA LYS A 197 7.63 -15.59 -13.54
C LYS A 197 9.15 -15.51 -13.37
N ASP A 198 9.58 -15.14 -12.18
CA ASP A 198 10.98 -14.98 -11.81
C ASP A 198 11.15 -15.18 -10.29
N SER A 199 11.12 -16.44 -9.85
CA SER A 199 11.14 -16.78 -8.43
C SER A 199 12.42 -16.30 -7.72
N ALA A 200 13.56 -16.25 -8.40
CA ALA A 200 14.80 -15.73 -7.82
C ALA A 200 14.68 -14.23 -7.46
N THR A 201 14.10 -13.44 -8.39
CA THR A 201 13.83 -12.02 -8.13
C THR A 201 12.75 -11.86 -7.06
N ALA A 202 11.69 -12.68 -7.08
CA ALA A 202 10.66 -12.68 -6.05
C ALA A 202 11.23 -12.93 -4.65
N GLN A 203 12.06 -13.97 -4.49
CA GLN A 203 12.73 -14.33 -3.23
C GLN A 203 13.65 -13.20 -2.74
N THR A 204 14.35 -12.52 -3.65
CA THR A 204 15.19 -11.36 -3.31
C THR A 204 14.35 -10.21 -2.75
N MET A 205 13.20 -9.93 -3.37
CA MET A 205 12.28 -8.90 -2.90
C MET A 205 11.59 -9.29 -1.59
N TRP A 206 11.25 -10.57 -1.41
CA TRP A 206 10.71 -11.08 -0.16
C TRP A 206 11.72 -10.98 0.99
N GLN A 207 12.99 -11.32 0.73
CA GLN A 207 14.06 -11.16 1.71
C GLN A 207 14.22 -9.69 2.09
N PHE A 208 14.26 -8.78 1.12
CA PHE A 208 14.30 -7.35 1.41
C PHE A 208 13.09 -6.88 2.24
N ALA A 209 11.88 -7.35 1.91
CA ALA A 209 10.68 -6.99 2.66
C ALA A 209 10.74 -7.48 4.12
N ILE A 210 11.34 -8.64 4.36
CA ILE A 210 11.63 -9.16 5.70
C ILE A 210 12.64 -8.25 6.41
N ASP A 211 13.77 -7.96 5.77
CA ASP A 211 14.86 -7.20 6.38
C ASP A 211 14.44 -5.75 6.72
N GLU A 212 13.62 -5.13 5.87
CA GLU A 212 13.19 -3.73 6.01
C GLU A 212 11.96 -3.57 6.90
N PHE A 213 10.95 -4.43 6.76
CA PHE A 213 9.64 -4.23 7.39
C PHE A 213 9.27 -5.28 8.43
N ASN A 214 9.97 -6.42 8.44
CA ASN A 214 9.77 -7.53 9.35
C ASN A 214 8.28 -7.91 9.53
N GLN A 215 7.59 -8.15 8.41
CA GLN A 215 6.16 -8.49 8.38
C GLN A 215 5.93 -10.00 8.26
N PRO A 216 5.00 -10.59 9.03
CA PRO A 216 4.75 -12.04 9.02
C PRO A 216 4.42 -12.59 7.63
N GLU A 217 3.67 -11.85 6.82
CA GLU A 217 3.25 -12.27 5.48
C GLU A 217 4.43 -12.40 4.52
N ALA A 218 5.48 -11.60 4.70
CA ALA A 218 6.69 -11.66 3.86
C ALA A 218 7.43 -12.98 4.09
N TYR A 219 7.57 -13.41 5.35
CA TYR A 219 8.11 -14.72 5.69
C TYR A 219 7.27 -15.86 5.10
N TYR A 220 5.93 -15.78 5.21
CA TYR A 220 5.05 -16.79 4.62
C TYR A 220 5.18 -16.85 3.09
N ALA A 221 5.22 -15.69 2.43
CA ALA A 221 5.39 -15.61 0.98
C ALA A 221 6.75 -16.16 0.52
N LEU A 222 7.83 -15.82 1.23
CA LEU A 222 9.15 -16.39 0.99
C LEU A 222 9.14 -17.92 1.14
N GLY A 223 8.53 -18.43 2.21
CA GLY A 223 8.37 -19.87 2.44
C GLY A 223 7.70 -20.57 1.27
N LYS A 224 6.59 -20.01 0.76
CA LYS A 224 5.91 -20.54 -0.44
C LYS A 224 6.78 -20.50 -1.69
N SER A 225 7.53 -19.41 -1.90
CA SER A 225 8.40 -19.27 -3.09
C SER A 225 9.58 -20.24 -3.07
N LEU A 226 10.08 -20.59 -1.88
CA LEU A 226 11.22 -21.49 -1.68
C LEU A 226 10.83 -22.99 -1.61
N LYS A 227 9.54 -23.32 -1.44
CA LYS A 227 9.10 -24.67 -1.01
C LYS A 227 9.54 -25.83 -1.92
N MET A 228 9.81 -25.55 -3.19
CA MET A 228 10.24 -26.56 -4.16
C MET A 228 11.77 -26.77 -4.17
N ASP A 229 12.55 -25.70 -3.98
CA ASP A 229 13.99 -25.70 -4.27
C ASP A 229 14.85 -25.64 -2.99
N GLU A 230 14.38 -24.98 -1.93
CA GLU A 230 15.13 -24.73 -0.69
C GLU A 230 14.28 -25.08 0.56
N LYS A 231 13.85 -26.34 0.66
CA LYS A 231 12.91 -26.83 1.70
C LYS A 231 13.25 -26.43 3.14
N ALA A 232 14.52 -26.48 3.54
CA ALA A 232 14.94 -26.12 4.90
C ALA A 232 14.74 -24.63 5.18
N ARG A 233 15.11 -23.77 4.23
CA ARG A 233 14.92 -22.32 4.33
C ARG A 233 13.44 -21.94 4.23
N ALA A 234 12.68 -22.65 3.39
CA ALA A 234 11.23 -22.51 3.31
C ALA A 234 10.55 -22.83 4.66
N LEU A 235 10.89 -23.96 5.28
CA LEU A 235 10.36 -24.35 6.59
C LEU A 235 10.69 -23.30 7.65
N ASN A 236 11.94 -22.84 7.72
CA ASN A 236 12.32 -21.79 8.66
C ASN A 236 11.52 -20.50 8.46
N ALA A 237 11.28 -20.09 7.21
CA ALA A 237 10.44 -18.93 6.92
C ALA A 237 8.98 -19.12 7.36
N PHE A 238 8.39 -20.31 7.16
CA PHE A 238 7.06 -20.62 7.69
C PHE A 238 7.02 -20.58 9.21
N GLU A 239 8.03 -21.13 9.89
CA GLU A 239 8.17 -21.08 11.35
C GLU A 239 8.23 -19.65 11.87
N GLN A 240 9.07 -18.79 11.29
CA GLN A 240 9.16 -17.39 11.69
C GLN A 240 7.82 -16.67 11.51
N SER A 241 7.16 -16.86 10.36
CA SER A 241 5.84 -16.27 10.10
C SER A 241 4.79 -16.69 11.14
N ALA A 242 4.73 -17.99 11.48
CA ALA A 242 3.79 -18.51 12.46
C ALA A 242 4.12 -18.08 13.90
N GLN A 243 5.41 -17.96 14.24
CA GLN A 243 5.86 -17.44 15.53
C GLN A 243 5.43 -15.99 15.74
N MET A 244 5.44 -15.19 14.68
CA MET A 244 4.90 -13.82 14.66
C MET A 244 3.37 -13.77 14.67
N GLY A 245 2.70 -14.91 14.72
CA GLY A 245 1.26 -15.01 14.87
C GLY A 245 0.48 -15.03 13.55
N TYR A 246 1.14 -15.23 12.40
CA TYR A 246 0.43 -15.33 11.13
C TYR A 246 -0.35 -16.64 11.02
N HIS A 247 -1.68 -16.55 11.11
CA HIS A 247 -2.54 -17.73 11.18
C HIS A 247 -2.37 -18.66 9.97
N ARG A 248 -2.17 -18.14 8.74
CA ARG A 248 -1.97 -19.00 7.56
C ARG A 248 -0.67 -19.80 7.63
N ALA A 249 0.39 -19.23 8.20
CA ALA A 249 1.62 -19.97 8.44
C ALA A 249 1.44 -21.01 9.55
N GLY A 250 0.69 -20.68 10.61
CA GLY A 250 0.31 -21.63 11.65
C GLY A 250 -0.49 -22.81 11.11
N THR A 251 -1.51 -22.55 10.29
CA THR A 251 -2.27 -23.59 9.59
C THR A 251 -1.35 -24.47 8.74
N TRP A 252 -0.50 -23.84 7.92
CA TRP A 252 0.45 -24.58 7.08
C TRP A 252 1.41 -25.45 7.89
N LEU A 253 1.96 -24.95 9.00
CA LEU A 253 2.83 -25.73 9.89
C LEU A 253 2.07 -26.88 10.55
N GLY A 254 0.85 -26.63 11.01
CA GLY A 254 -0.03 -27.64 11.57
C GLY A 254 -0.22 -28.82 10.60
N THR A 255 -0.58 -28.50 9.36
CA THR A 255 -0.70 -29.49 8.27
C THR A 255 0.64 -30.18 7.98
N TYR A 256 1.75 -29.42 7.95
CA TYR A 256 3.10 -29.95 7.71
C TYR A 256 3.51 -31.00 8.75
N TYR A 257 3.30 -30.72 10.04
CA TYR A 257 3.59 -31.66 11.11
C TYR A 257 2.68 -32.90 11.05
N ALA A 258 1.41 -32.71 10.68
CA ALA A 258 0.50 -33.82 10.44
C ALA A 258 0.98 -34.74 9.29
N CYS A 259 1.51 -34.17 8.19
CA CYS A 259 2.14 -34.94 7.12
C CYS A 259 3.36 -35.76 7.59
N HIS A 260 3.98 -35.40 8.71
CA HIS A 260 5.11 -36.11 9.34
C HIS A 260 4.68 -36.98 10.53
N GLN A 261 3.37 -37.15 10.74
CA GLN A 261 2.79 -37.89 11.87
C GLN A 261 3.14 -37.30 13.26
N ASP A 262 3.55 -36.05 13.33
CA ASP A 262 3.79 -35.34 14.58
C ASP A 262 2.52 -34.63 15.04
N MET A 263 1.58 -35.42 15.58
CA MET A 263 0.25 -34.91 15.95
C MET A 263 0.28 -33.90 17.09
N LYS A 264 1.34 -33.93 17.92
CA LYS A 264 1.50 -32.98 19.02
C LYS A 264 1.80 -31.58 18.47
N HIS A 265 2.77 -31.47 17.56
CA HIS A 265 3.07 -30.18 16.94
C HIS A 265 2.00 -29.76 15.94
N ALA A 266 1.36 -30.71 15.26
CA ALA A 266 0.21 -30.42 14.40
C ALA A 266 -0.90 -29.71 15.18
N ALA A 267 -1.36 -30.31 16.29
CA ALA A 267 -2.41 -29.73 17.12
C ALA A 267 -2.03 -28.37 17.69
N TYR A 268 -0.80 -28.23 18.21
CA TYR A 268 -0.29 -26.96 18.73
C TYR A 268 -0.42 -25.81 17.72
N TRP A 269 0.00 -26.03 16.46
CA TRP A 269 -0.02 -24.97 15.46
C TRP A 269 -1.40 -24.72 14.86
N LEU A 270 -2.23 -25.77 14.70
CA LEU A 270 -3.62 -25.63 14.23
C LEU A 270 -4.47 -24.85 15.24
N ASP A 271 -4.37 -25.19 16.53
CA ASP A 271 -5.12 -24.51 17.58
C ASP A 271 -4.68 -23.05 17.72
N LYS A 272 -3.35 -22.81 17.71
CA LYS A 272 -2.81 -21.45 17.73
C LYS A 272 -3.23 -20.62 16.50
N ALA A 273 -3.31 -21.24 15.32
CA ALA A 273 -3.80 -20.57 14.13
C ALA A 273 -5.29 -20.18 14.27
N LYS A 274 -6.12 -21.06 14.85
CA LYS A 274 -7.54 -20.81 15.15
C LYS A 274 -7.71 -19.64 16.12
N GLU A 275 -6.89 -19.57 17.18
CA GLU A 275 -6.85 -18.44 18.12
C GLU A 275 -6.51 -17.11 17.43
N HIS A 276 -5.68 -17.16 16.37
CA HIS A 276 -5.22 -16.00 15.61
C HIS A 276 -6.06 -15.70 14.36
N GLY A 277 -7.27 -16.25 14.28
CA GLY A 277 -8.25 -15.92 13.25
C GLY A 277 -8.13 -16.73 11.95
N ALA A 278 -7.47 -17.89 11.98
CA ALA A 278 -7.70 -18.90 10.93
C ALA A 278 -9.16 -19.34 10.94
N ASP A 279 -9.66 -19.72 9.77
CA ASP A 279 -10.99 -20.27 9.60
C ASP A 279 -11.16 -21.57 10.41
N PRO A 280 -12.03 -21.58 11.45
CA PRO A 280 -12.31 -22.77 12.24
C PRO A 280 -12.70 -23.98 11.42
N ASP A 281 -13.53 -23.79 10.39
CA ASP A 281 -14.08 -24.90 9.60
C ASP A 281 -12.96 -25.58 8.80
N TYR A 282 -12.05 -24.77 8.24
CA TYR A 282 -10.89 -25.30 7.52
C TYR A 282 -9.91 -26.07 8.44
N ILE A 283 -9.74 -25.62 9.69
CA ILE A 283 -8.92 -26.34 10.67
C ILE A 283 -9.61 -27.65 11.09
N ASP A 284 -10.93 -27.63 11.27
CA ASP A 284 -11.70 -28.80 11.66
C ASP A 284 -11.71 -29.85 10.52
N ASP A 285 -11.73 -29.43 9.25
CA ASP A 285 -11.52 -30.31 8.09
C ASP A 285 -10.15 -31.02 8.14
N ILE A 286 -9.07 -30.30 8.46
CA ILE A 286 -7.73 -30.89 8.61
C ILE A 286 -7.73 -31.95 9.72
N TYR A 287 -8.38 -31.67 10.86
CA TYR A 287 -8.51 -32.65 11.94
C TYR A 287 -9.34 -33.88 11.53
N ALA A 288 -10.42 -33.69 10.76
CA ALA A 288 -11.21 -34.79 10.22
C ALA A 288 -10.36 -35.68 9.28
N GLU A 289 -9.58 -35.08 8.38
CA GLU A 289 -8.66 -35.83 7.50
C GLU A 289 -7.61 -36.61 8.31
N ILE A 290 -7.01 -35.99 9.34
CA ILE A 290 -6.07 -36.67 10.24
C ILE A 290 -6.73 -37.87 10.92
N HIS A 291 -7.96 -37.73 11.40
CA HIS A 291 -8.69 -38.79 12.09
C HIS A 291 -9.09 -39.94 11.15
N GLU A 292 -9.59 -39.62 9.96
CA GLU A 292 -10.12 -40.60 9.00
C GLU A 292 -9.02 -41.27 8.18
N LEU A 293 -7.99 -40.52 7.77
CA LEU A 293 -6.98 -40.95 6.81
C LEU A 293 -5.59 -41.10 7.44
N GLY A 294 -5.40 -40.64 8.68
CA GLY A 294 -4.11 -40.63 9.38
C GLY A 294 -3.19 -39.48 8.97
N MET A 295 -3.54 -38.71 7.94
CA MET A 295 -2.81 -37.53 7.46
C MET A 295 -3.70 -36.66 6.55
N PRO A 296 -3.38 -35.36 6.40
CA PRO A 296 -4.08 -34.48 5.45
C PRO A 296 -3.97 -34.93 3.99
N THR A 297 -4.98 -34.62 3.19
CA THR A 297 -5.07 -35.05 1.78
C THR A 297 -4.10 -34.31 0.86
N ASN A 298 -3.59 -33.16 1.28
CA ASN A 298 -2.63 -32.34 0.53
C ASN A 298 -1.16 -32.65 0.85
N CYS A 299 -0.88 -33.74 1.57
CA CYS A 299 0.47 -34.21 1.84
C CYS A 299 1.09 -34.90 0.61
N VAL A 300 2.14 -34.31 0.03
CA VAL A 300 2.95 -34.90 -1.05
C VAL A 300 4.41 -34.96 -0.62
N ASN A 301 4.95 -36.17 -0.46
CA ASN A 301 6.34 -36.40 -0.01
C ASN A 301 6.69 -35.64 1.29
N GLY A 302 5.77 -35.66 2.26
CA GLY A 302 5.91 -34.94 3.53
C GLY A 302 5.70 -33.42 3.43
N TRP A 303 5.32 -32.87 2.29
CA TRP A 303 5.10 -31.43 2.12
C TRP A 303 3.63 -31.09 1.83
N VAL A 304 3.21 -29.91 2.27
CA VAL A 304 1.86 -29.38 2.07
C VAL A 304 1.77 -28.65 0.74
N TYR A 305 0.85 -29.07 -0.14
CA TYR A 305 0.69 -28.51 -1.49
C TYR A 305 -0.53 -27.62 -1.66
#